data_AF-A0A5P8Z250-F1
#
_entry.id   AF-A0A5P8Z250-F1
#
_cell.length_a   1.000
_cell.length_b   1.000
_cell.length_c   1.000
_cell.angle_alpha   90.00
_cell.angle_beta   90.00
_cell.angle_gamma   90.00
#
_symmetry.space_group_name_H-M   'P 1'
#
loop_
_entity.id
_entity.type
_entity.pdbx_description
1 polymer ?
#
loop_
_entity_poly.entity_id
_entity_poly.type
_entity_poly.pdbx_seq_one_letter_code
_entity_poly.pdbx_strand_id
1 'polypeptide(L)'
;MPSISFTLPHWLYWVGLIVFPLIAMALAKRPKVVHKQYSVALGYMILVTGGMLGLHRFYLKNLLGFLFIPVFIVILYANGQQQTARTVVSNLANEERVAQRVIEREEERVTQAREDIAGLRTDLAEAEEGSFQQRAAERRVERAERTIEQGQERLDEAQASLTELSAPLEEARANRVFWDNTVGRNALYLLLAMMAIDALLLPMLVRRANANLPVEVETENDRKLREAGIGVMEEDSRFAKNWIDRLCLFAGEFTAYWAVIAVFVYYFEVISRYVFGSPTNWAHEAMYLMFGMQYLIAGSYAMLTEQHVRVDIFYAPLPKKKKAWVDIATSIFFFIFAFTLLATSWIFAMDAIAVPSGNGLISQWARGEIPTGEMLANWNMAQWTDSNIRWGEISFNEWEVPLWPMKWVMVIGALLLVLQGVSKLMKDIQIAMRGEA
;
A
#
# COMPACT_ATOMS: atom_id res chain seq x y z
N MET A 1 -16.63 5.31 11.80
CA MET A 1 -15.25 5.81 11.86
C MET A 1 -15.03 6.69 10.63
N PRO A 2 -14.32 7.82 10.74
CA PRO A 2 -14.00 8.63 9.57
C PRO A 2 -13.17 7.78 8.60
N SER A 3 -13.65 7.64 7.35
CA SER A 3 -12.88 7.01 6.29
C SER A 3 -11.80 7.97 5.82
N ILE A 4 -10.58 7.46 5.61
CA ILE A 4 -9.49 8.26 5.04
C ILE A 4 -9.61 8.13 3.52
N SER A 5 -10.21 9.14 2.87
CA SER A 5 -10.39 9.19 1.41
C SER A 5 -9.15 9.69 0.65
N PHE A 6 -7.97 9.55 1.25
CA PHE A 6 -6.74 10.06 0.65
C PHE A 6 -6.22 9.10 -0.43
N THR A 7 -6.22 9.59 -1.67
CA THR A 7 -5.53 8.96 -2.80
C THR A 7 -4.24 9.72 -3.09
N LEU A 8 -3.12 9.01 -3.21
CA LEU A 8 -1.84 9.65 -3.50
C LEU A 8 -1.86 10.23 -4.92
N PRO A 9 -1.69 11.55 -5.10
CA PRO A 9 -1.58 12.12 -6.43
C PRO A 9 -0.34 11.58 -7.16
N HIS A 10 -0.45 11.26 -8.44
CA HIS A 10 0.67 10.68 -9.20
C HIS A 10 1.91 11.57 -9.22
N TRP A 11 1.74 12.89 -9.32
CA TRP A 11 2.86 13.82 -9.26
C TRP A 11 3.60 13.74 -7.92
N LEU A 12 2.88 13.55 -6.81
CA LEU A 12 3.47 13.45 -5.47
C LEU A 12 4.25 12.14 -5.31
N TYR A 13 3.76 11.05 -5.92
CA TYR A 13 4.52 9.80 -6.01
C TYR A 13 5.87 10.01 -6.73
N TRP A 14 5.85 10.56 -7.95
CA TRP A 14 7.07 10.75 -8.75
C TRP A 14 8.03 11.77 -8.13
N VAL A 15 7.52 12.90 -7.65
CA VAL A 15 8.33 13.90 -6.94
C VAL A 15 8.92 13.30 -5.66
N GLY A 16 8.13 12.51 -4.93
CA GLY A 16 8.60 11.78 -3.75
C GLY A 16 9.77 10.86 -4.06
N LEU A 17 9.68 10.06 -5.12
CA LEU A 17 10.76 9.16 -5.56
C LEU A 17 12.05 9.87 -5.98
N ILE A 18 12.00 11.15 -6.35
CA ILE A 18 13.18 11.91 -6.75
C ILE A 18 13.72 12.74 -5.58
N VAL A 19 12.86 13.54 -4.96
CA VAL A 19 13.26 14.53 -3.96
C VAL A 19 13.64 13.86 -2.65
N PHE A 20 12.90 12.84 -2.20
CA PHE A 20 13.17 12.20 -0.92
C PHE A 20 14.57 11.56 -0.88
N PRO A 21 14.99 10.73 -1.86
CA PRO A 21 16.35 10.19 -1.87
C PRO A 21 17.45 11.24 -1.91
N LEU A 22 17.27 12.32 -2.68
CA LEU A 22 18.28 13.39 -2.74
C LEU A 22 18.46 14.08 -1.38
N ILE A 23 17.35 14.37 -0.70
CA ILE A 23 17.39 14.91 0.67
C ILE A 23 18.03 13.89 1.61
N ALA A 24 17.63 12.63 1.55
CA ALA A 24 18.15 11.57 2.41
C ALA A 24 19.67 11.37 2.22
N MET A 25 20.16 11.35 0.98
CA MET A 25 21.60 11.33 0.66
C MET A 25 22.33 12.53 1.23
N ALA A 26 21.77 13.74 1.09
CA ALA A 26 22.37 14.96 1.63
C ALA A 26 22.43 14.95 3.17
N LEU A 27 21.41 14.37 3.82
CA LEU A 27 21.38 14.18 5.27
C LEU A 27 22.36 13.10 5.74
N ALA A 28 22.48 11.99 5.00
CA ALA A 28 23.37 10.87 5.33
C ALA A 28 24.85 11.24 5.25
N LYS A 29 25.22 12.17 4.37
CA LYS A 29 26.59 12.70 4.23
C LYS A 29 26.99 13.68 5.34
N ARG A 30 26.11 13.97 6.31
CA ARG A 30 26.45 14.83 7.45
C ARG A 30 27.43 14.11 8.39
N PRO A 31 28.43 14.82 8.94
CA PRO A 31 29.38 14.21 9.88
C PRO A 31 28.64 13.61 11.08
N LYS A 32 28.91 12.34 11.38
CA LYS A 32 28.30 11.65 12.52
C LYS A 32 28.78 12.31 13.81
N VAL A 33 27.84 12.66 14.69
CA VAL A 33 28.14 13.25 16.00
C VAL A 33 28.88 12.20 16.83
N VAL A 34 30.06 12.57 17.35
CA VAL A 34 30.98 11.68 18.07
C VAL A 34 30.40 11.18 19.40
N HIS A 35 29.42 11.90 19.97
CA HIS A 35 28.76 11.51 21.22
C HIS A 35 27.30 11.14 20.97
N LYS A 36 26.94 9.88 21.28
CA LYS A 36 25.54 9.44 21.32
C LYS A 36 24.81 10.22 22.42
N GLN A 37 23.82 11.02 22.05
CA GLN A 37 22.92 11.68 22.99
C GLN A 37 21.47 11.44 22.57
N TYR A 38 20.60 11.26 23.55
CA TYR A 38 19.16 11.23 23.35
C TYR A 38 18.65 12.65 23.09
N SER A 39 17.84 12.82 22.05
CA SER A 39 17.25 14.10 21.65
C SER A 39 15.79 14.18 22.08
N VAL A 40 15.40 15.33 22.64
CA VAL A 40 14.00 15.61 23.00
C VAL A 40 13.12 15.65 21.76
N ALA A 41 13.59 16.29 20.69
CA ALA A 41 12.85 16.36 19.42
C ALA A 41 12.62 14.96 18.84
N LEU A 42 13.63 14.10 18.87
CA LEU A 42 13.51 12.71 18.42
C LEU A 42 12.54 11.91 19.30
N GLY A 43 12.59 12.12 20.63
CA GLY A 43 11.64 11.50 21.54
C GLY A 43 10.18 11.87 21.25
N TYR A 44 9.89 13.15 20.93
CA TYR A 44 8.52 13.57 20.57
C TYR A 44 8.08 13.00 19.24
N MET A 45 8.98 12.95 18.25
CA MET A 45 8.69 12.32 16.97
C MET A 45 8.34 10.83 17.15
N ILE A 46 9.11 10.11 17.97
CA ILE A 46 8.86 8.70 18.28
C ILE A 46 7.55 8.53 19.09
N LEU A 47 7.23 9.45 20.01
CA LEU A 47 5.96 9.44 20.73
C LEU A 47 4.77 9.56 19.77
N VAL A 48 4.83 10.46 18.79
CA VAL A 48 3.75 10.66 17.82
C VAL A 48 3.61 9.45 16.89
N THR A 49 4.73 8.91 16.41
CA THR A 49 4.74 7.84 15.39
C THR A 49 4.58 6.44 15.96
N GLY A 50 5.08 6.20 17.18
CA GLY A 50 5.16 4.88 17.80
C GLY A 50 4.76 4.85 19.27
N GLY A 51 4.20 5.94 19.81
CA GLY A 51 3.86 6.04 21.23
C GLY A 51 2.77 5.06 21.67
N MET A 52 1.88 4.64 20.75
CA MET A 52 0.85 3.64 21.05
C MET A 52 1.45 2.27 21.42
N LEU A 53 2.68 1.99 20.98
CA LEU A 53 3.42 0.77 21.31
C LEU A 53 4.47 1.01 22.42
N GLY A 54 4.53 2.22 22.99
CA GLY A 54 5.52 2.58 24.00
C GLY A 54 6.94 2.79 23.45
N LEU A 55 7.11 2.98 22.13
CA LEU A 55 8.44 3.06 21.50
C LEU A 55 9.30 4.23 22.02
N HIS A 56 8.68 5.32 22.45
CA HIS A 56 9.38 6.48 23.05
C HIS A 56 10.01 6.14 24.40
N ARG A 57 9.47 5.17 25.15
CA ARG A 57 10.09 4.63 26.37
C ARG A 57 11.25 3.71 26.05
N PHE A 58 11.10 2.84 25.05
CA PHE A 58 12.18 1.94 24.60
C PHE A 58 13.37 2.71 24.00
N TYR A 59 13.09 3.81 23.28
CA TYR A 59 14.13 4.75 22.82
C TYR A 59 15.05 5.20 23.97
N LEU A 60 14.48 5.43 25.15
CA LEU A 60 15.19 5.83 26.36
C LEU A 60 15.64 4.65 27.23
N LYS A 61 15.64 3.42 26.69
CA LYS A 61 15.94 2.16 27.39
C LYS A 61 15.09 1.93 28.65
N ASN A 62 13.85 2.41 28.65
CA ASN A 62 12.91 2.24 29.76
C ASN A 62 11.90 1.13 29.44
N LEU A 63 11.88 0.09 30.28
CA LEU A 63 10.99 -1.08 30.13
C LEU A 63 9.50 -0.77 30.37
N LEU A 64 9.15 0.39 30.94
CA LEU A 64 7.75 0.78 31.10
C LEU A 64 7.00 0.91 29.76
N GLY A 65 7.72 0.96 28.63
CA GLY A 65 7.12 0.85 27.30
C GLY A 65 6.26 -0.42 27.13
N PHE A 66 6.59 -1.52 27.83
CA PHE A 66 5.80 -2.75 27.78
C PHE A 66 4.36 -2.59 28.29
N LEU A 67 4.05 -1.58 29.11
CA LEU A 67 2.68 -1.33 29.59
C LEU A 67 1.73 -0.89 28.47
N PHE A 68 2.24 -0.32 27.37
CA PHE A 68 1.44 0.12 26.23
C PHE A 68 0.95 -1.07 25.39
N ILE A 69 1.74 -2.13 25.31
CA ILE A 69 1.49 -3.26 24.41
C ILE A 69 0.18 -4.00 24.74
N PRO A 70 -0.13 -4.39 26.00
CA PRO A 70 -1.40 -5.03 26.33
C PRO A 70 -2.61 -4.16 25.97
N VAL A 71 -2.55 -2.86 26.25
CA VAL A 71 -3.65 -1.92 25.92
C VAL A 71 -3.84 -1.83 24.41
N PHE A 72 -2.74 -1.75 23.65
CA PHE A 72 -2.78 -1.77 22.19
C PHE A 72 -3.36 -3.07 21.63
N ILE A 73 -2.99 -4.23 22.19
CA ILE A 73 -3.53 -5.54 21.79
C ILE A 73 -5.05 -5.60 22.03
N VAL A 74 -5.52 -5.08 23.18
CA VAL A 74 -6.96 -5.01 23.47
C VAL A 74 -7.70 -4.17 22.44
N ILE A 75 -7.13 -3.04 21.99
CA ILE A 75 -7.71 -2.21 20.93
C ILE A 75 -7.83 -2.99 19.62
N LEU A 76 -6.76 -3.69 19.21
CA LEU A 76 -6.76 -4.49 17.98
C LEU A 76 -7.81 -5.60 18.05
N TYR A 77 -7.89 -6.30 19.18
CA TYR A 77 -8.88 -7.36 19.38
C TYR A 77 -10.31 -6.80 19.37
N ALA A 78 -10.55 -5.69 20.07
CA ALA A 78 -11.86 -5.04 20.11
C ALA A 78 -12.32 -4.57 18.72
N ASN A 79 -11.40 -4.10 17.87
CA ASN A 79 -11.73 -3.70 16.50
C ASN A 79 -12.22 -4.89 15.67
N GLY A 80 -11.54 -6.04 15.75
CA GLY A 80 -12.00 -7.27 15.11
C GLY A 80 -13.40 -7.69 15.57
N GLN A 81 -13.67 -7.61 16.88
CA GLN A 81 -14.99 -7.93 17.42
C GLN A 81 -16.07 -6.92 17.02
N GLN A 82 -15.71 -5.63 16.95
CA GLN A 82 -16.61 -4.57 16.49
C GLN A 82 -17.06 -4.78 15.04
N GLN A 83 -16.17 -5.22 14.16
CA GLN A 83 -16.51 -5.55 12.78
C GLN A 83 -17.56 -6.68 12.71
N THR A 84 -17.33 -7.76 13.45
CA THR A 84 -18.26 -8.90 13.52
C THR A 84 -19.61 -8.48 14.10
N ALA A 85 -19.62 -7.76 15.22
CA ALA A 85 -20.85 -7.29 15.86
C ALA A 85 -21.64 -6.33 14.94
N ARG A 86 -20.96 -5.46 14.19
CA ARG A 86 -21.61 -4.57 13.21
C ARG A 86 -22.30 -5.35 12.10
N THR A 87 -21.67 -6.40 11.57
CA THR A 87 -22.25 -7.24 10.52
C THR A 87 -23.50 -7.96 11.02
N VAL A 88 -23.44 -8.55 12.23
CA VAL A 88 -24.59 -9.24 12.83
C VAL A 88 -25.77 -8.30 13.02
N VAL A 89 -25.54 -7.12 13.62
CA VAL A 89 -26.59 -6.10 13.80
C VAL A 89 -27.15 -5.64 12.46
N SER A 90 -26.30 -5.45 11.44
CA SER A 90 -26.74 -5.01 10.12
C SER A 90 -27.64 -6.04 9.43
N ASN A 91 -27.34 -7.33 9.56
CA ASN A 91 -28.13 -8.41 8.96
C ASN A 91 -29.49 -8.52 9.64
N LEU A 92 -29.51 -8.61 10.97
CA LEU A 92 -30.76 -8.73 11.74
C LEU A 92 -31.64 -7.48 11.58
N ALA A 93 -31.06 -6.28 11.59
CA ALA A 93 -31.82 -5.03 11.37
C ALA A 93 -32.34 -4.91 9.92
N ASN A 94 -31.73 -5.60 8.95
CA ASN A 94 -32.25 -5.66 7.60
C ASN A 94 -33.45 -6.61 7.51
N GLU A 95 -33.39 -7.77 8.17
CA GLU A 95 -34.52 -8.71 8.29
C GLU A 95 -35.72 -8.06 8.99
N GLU A 96 -35.48 -7.37 10.12
CA GLU A 96 -36.50 -6.59 10.83
C GLU A 96 -37.18 -5.57 9.89
N ARG A 97 -36.39 -4.80 9.13
CA ARG A 97 -36.89 -3.80 8.17
C ARG A 97 -37.64 -4.42 7.00
N VAL A 98 -37.32 -5.65 6.60
CA VAL A 98 -38.09 -6.36 5.56
C VAL A 98 -39.46 -6.75 6.11
N ALA A 99 -39.51 -7.36 7.30
CA ALA A 99 -40.77 -7.72 7.94
C ALA A 99 -41.67 -6.51 8.22
N GLN A 100 -41.09 -5.40 8.70
CA GLN A 100 -41.83 -4.14 8.93
C GLN A 100 -42.45 -3.58 7.64
N ARG A 101 -41.70 -3.59 6.52
CA ARG A 101 -42.23 -3.15 5.22
C ARG A 101 -43.34 -4.04 4.69
N VAL A 102 -43.31 -5.35 5.00
CA VAL A 102 -44.41 -6.26 4.64
C VAL A 102 -45.66 -5.89 5.44
N ILE A 103 -45.52 -5.63 6.75
CA ILE A 103 -46.63 -5.21 7.61
C ILE A 103 -47.23 -3.91 7.09
N GLU A 104 -46.43 -2.85 6.94
CA GLU A 104 -46.90 -1.55 6.48
C GLU A 104 -47.69 -1.64 5.15
N ARG A 105 -47.21 -2.47 4.21
CA ARG A 105 -47.84 -2.63 2.89
C ARG A 105 -49.10 -3.50 2.92
N GLU A 106 -49.05 -4.65 3.60
CA GLU A 106 -50.17 -5.60 3.58
C GLU A 106 -51.28 -5.17 4.56
N GLU A 107 -50.97 -4.44 5.63
CA GLU A 107 -51.96 -3.94 6.60
C GLU A 107 -52.92 -2.94 5.93
N GLU A 108 -52.38 -1.99 5.15
CA GLU A 108 -53.20 -1.07 4.36
C GLU A 108 -54.07 -1.81 3.33
N ARG A 109 -53.49 -2.77 2.58
CA ARG A 109 -54.22 -3.53 1.54
C ARG A 109 -55.32 -4.41 2.12
N VAL A 110 -55.07 -5.09 3.23
CA VAL A 110 -56.06 -5.95 3.89
C VAL A 110 -57.17 -5.11 4.51
N THR A 111 -56.83 -3.97 5.12
CA THR A 111 -57.82 -3.06 5.71
C THR A 111 -58.75 -2.52 4.64
N GLN A 112 -58.22 -2.01 3.54
CA GLN A 112 -59.03 -1.50 2.43
C GLN A 112 -59.91 -2.60 1.80
N ALA A 113 -59.36 -3.81 1.59
CA ALA A 113 -60.14 -4.93 1.07
C ALA A 113 -61.27 -5.35 2.03
N ARG A 114 -61.06 -5.27 3.35
CA ARG A 114 -62.09 -5.54 4.38
C ARG A 114 -63.18 -4.49 4.42
N GLU A 115 -62.86 -3.22 4.14
CA GLU A 115 -63.86 -2.15 4.07
C GLU A 115 -64.71 -2.29 2.80
N ASP A 116 -64.08 -2.57 1.66
CA ASP A 116 -64.74 -2.66 0.35
C ASP A 116 -65.62 -3.92 0.19
N ILE A 117 -65.29 -5.02 0.89
CA ILE A 117 -65.96 -6.33 0.69
C ILE A 117 -67.46 -6.29 1.01
N ALA A 118 -67.89 -5.45 1.95
CA ALA A 118 -69.31 -5.32 2.29
C ALA A 118 -70.11 -4.74 1.11
N GLY A 119 -69.56 -3.70 0.46
CA GLY A 119 -70.14 -3.12 -0.76
C GLY A 119 -70.16 -4.12 -1.91
N LEU A 120 -69.05 -4.85 -2.12
CA LEU A 120 -68.96 -5.87 -3.18
C LEU A 120 -69.96 -7.02 -2.98
N ARG A 121 -70.25 -7.40 -1.72
CA ARG A 121 -71.27 -8.42 -1.40
C ARG A 121 -72.69 -7.92 -1.65
N THR A 122 -72.95 -6.64 -1.38
CA THR A 122 -74.23 -6.01 -1.73
C THR A 122 -74.41 -5.97 -3.25
N ASP A 123 -73.40 -5.52 -4.01
CA ASP A 123 -73.43 -5.50 -5.48
C ASP A 123 -73.68 -6.89 -6.08
N LEU A 124 -73.14 -7.95 -5.47
CA LEU A 124 -73.38 -9.33 -5.87
C LEU A 124 -74.82 -9.78 -5.58
N ALA A 125 -75.39 -9.36 -4.45
CA ALA A 125 -76.76 -9.72 -4.05
C ALA A 125 -77.82 -9.00 -4.89
N GLU A 126 -77.53 -7.80 -5.39
CA GLU A 126 -78.43 -7.01 -6.24
C GLU A 126 -78.33 -7.38 -7.74
N ALA A 127 -77.32 -8.15 -8.15
CA ALA A 127 -77.13 -8.54 -9.54
C ALA A 127 -78.14 -9.60 -10.01
N GLU A 128 -78.69 -9.42 -11.21
CA GLU A 128 -79.65 -10.36 -11.81
C GLU A 128 -79.04 -11.76 -12.01
N GLU A 129 -79.82 -12.78 -11.64
CA GLU A 129 -79.40 -14.18 -11.66
C GLU A 129 -79.08 -14.67 -13.09
N GLY A 130 -77.89 -15.23 -13.29
CA GLY A 130 -77.38 -15.67 -14.59
C GLY A 130 -76.76 -14.57 -15.46
N SER A 131 -76.73 -13.31 -15.00
CA SER A 131 -76.17 -12.19 -15.76
C SER A 131 -74.64 -12.16 -15.79
N PHE A 132 -74.06 -11.49 -16.79
CA PHE A 132 -72.61 -11.21 -16.82
C PHE A 132 -72.16 -10.39 -15.60
N GLN A 133 -73.03 -9.49 -15.10
CA GLN A 133 -72.75 -8.64 -13.95
C GLN A 133 -72.62 -9.47 -12.66
N GLN A 134 -73.46 -10.48 -12.46
CA GLN A 134 -73.36 -11.40 -11.33
C GLN A 134 -72.00 -12.13 -11.32
N ARG A 135 -71.57 -12.70 -12.46
CA ARG A 135 -70.25 -13.38 -12.59
C ARG A 135 -69.05 -12.44 -12.44
N ALA A 136 -69.24 -11.14 -12.74
CA ALA A 136 -68.21 -10.13 -12.56
C ALA A 136 -68.10 -9.70 -11.10
N ALA A 137 -69.24 -9.50 -10.42
CA ALA A 137 -69.34 -9.21 -8.99
C ALA A 137 -68.79 -10.38 -8.15
N GLU A 138 -69.14 -11.62 -8.49
CA GLU A 138 -68.64 -12.84 -7.84
C GLU A 138 -67.11 -12.92 -7.90
N ARG A 139 -66.51 -12.68 -9.08
CA ARG A 139 -65.05 -12.61 -9.25
C ARG A 139 -64.38 -11.43 -8.55
N ARG A 140 -65.11 -10.36 -8.21
CA ARG A 140 -64.58 -9.24 -7.41
C ARG A 140 -64.59 -9.61 -5.93
N VAL A 141 -65.68 -10.21 -5.44
CA VAL A 141 -65.78 -10.73 -4.07
C VAL A 141 -64.72 -11.80 -3.82
N GLU A 142 -64.58 -12.80 -4.71
CA GLU A 142 -63.56 -13.85 -4.59
C GLU A 142 -62.12 -13.28 -4.56
N ARG A 143 -61.84 -12.24 -5.37
CA ARG A 143 -60.53 -11.57 -5.36
C ARG A 143 -60.30 -10.78 -4.08
N ALA A 144 -61.31 -10.11 -3.55
CA ALA A 144 -61.23 -9.40 -2.28
C ALA A 144 -61.00 -10.38 -1.12
N GLU A 145 -61.75 -11.48 -1.07
CA GLU A 145 -61.58 -12.56 -0.07
C GLU A 145 -60.19 -13.17 -0.12
N ARG A 146 -59.69 -13.51 -1.31
CA ARG A 146 -58.32 -14.02 -1.50
C ARG A 146 -57.27 -13.00 -1.05
N THR A 147 -57.49 -11.72 -1.30
CA THR A 147 -56.56 -10.64 -0.88
C THR A 147 -56.52 -10.52 0.64
N ILE A 148 -57.67 -10.64 1.31
CA ILE A 148 -57.77 -10.61 2.78
C ILE A 148 -57.09 -11.83 3.38
N GLU A 149 -57.36 -13.03 2.87
CA GLU A 149 -56.80 -14.29 3.39
C GLU A 149 -55.27 -14.33 3.22
N GLN A 150 -54.77 -14.15 2.00
CA GLN A 150 -53.33 -14.17 1.71
C GLN A 150 -52.59 -12.99 2.37
N GLY A 151 -53.24 -11.83 2.46
CA GLY A 151 -52.67 -10.67 3.14
C GLY A 151 -52.57 -10.90 4.65
N GLN A 152 -53.58 -11.51 5.27
CA GLN A 152 -53.57 -11.84 6.69
C GLN A 152 -52.48 -12.88 7.02
N GLU A 153 -52.34 -13.93 6.20
CA GLU A 153 -51.27 -14.93 6.37
C GLU A 153 -49.89 -14.28 6.36
N ARG A 154 -49.63 -13.38 5.40
CA ARG A 154 -48.36 -12.63 5.33
C ARG A 154 -48.16 -11.67 6.50
N LEU A 155 -49.23 -11.06 7.01
CA LEU A 155 -49.17 -10.21 8.19
C LEU A 155 -48.80 -11.03 9.43
N ASP A 156 -49.42 -12.19 9.61
CA ASP A 156 -49.16 -13.09 10.73
C ASP A 156 -47.71 -13.63 10.66
N GLU A 157 -47.23 -14.02 9.47
CA GLU A 157 -45.84 -14.43 9.24
C GLU A 157 -44.83 -13.31 9.54
N ALA A 158 -45.11 -12.08 9.08
CA ALA A 158 -44.22 -10.94 9.31
C ALA A 158 -44.20 -10.51 10.78
N GLN A 159 -45.34 -10.57 11.48
CA GLN A 159 -45.43 -10.28 12.92
C GLN A 159 -44.73 -11.36 13.76
N ALA A 160 -44.87 -12.63 13.39
CA ALA A 160 -44.11 -13.72 14.00
C ALA A 160 -42.60 -13.52 13.83
N SER A 161 -42.18 -13.15 12.62
CA SER A 161 -40.77 -12.85 12.31
C SER A 161 -40.22 -11.68 13.15
N LEU A 162 -40.99 -10.59 13.31
CA LEU A 162 -40.58 -9.49 14.18
C LEU A 162 -40.43 -9.91 15.65
N THR A 163 -41.36 -10.74 16.13
CA THR A 163 -41.32 -11.26 17.50
C THR A 163 -40.07 -12.12 17.71
N GLU A 164 -39.76 -12.99 16.77
CA GLU A 164 -38.56 -13.85 16.79
C GLU A 164 -37.26 -13.04 16.72
N LEU A 165 -37.21 -12.00 15.90
CA LEU A 165 -36.02 -11.16 15.71
C LEU A 165 -35.75 -10.18 16.86
N SER A 166 -36.75 -9.84 17.67
CA SER A 166 -36.65 -8.82 18.71
C SER A 166 -35.54 -9.08 19.73
N ALA A 167 -35.49 -10.28 20.31
CA ALA A 167 -34.48 -10.63 21.32
C ALA A 167 -33.06 -10.78 20.73
N PRO A 168 -32.84 -11.53 19.62
CA PRO A 168 -31.53 -11.61 18.98
C PRO A 168 -30.97 -10.25 18.54
N LEU A 169 -31.84 -9.35 18.06
CA LEU A 169 -31.41 -8.03 17.62
C LEU A 169 -31.00 -7.14 18.79
N GLU A 170 -31.74 -7.17 19.90
CA GLU A 170 -31.36 -6.43 21.11
C GLU A 170 -30.07 -6.97 21.72
N GLU A 171 -29.88 -8.29 21.76
CA GLU A 171 -28.61 -8.89 22.18
C GLU A 171 -27.44 -8.47 21.26
N ALA A 172 -27.64 -8.51 19.94
CA ALA A 172 -26.64 -8.09 18.97
C ALA A 172 -26.30 -6.59 19.12
N ARG A 173 -27.30 -5.74 19.36
CA ARG A 173 -27.12 -4.30 19.64
C ARG A 173 -26.33 -4.09 20.93
N ALA A 174 -26.66 -4.80 22.00
CA ALA A 174 -25.94 -4.75 23.28
C ALA A 174 -24.47 -5.20 23.12
N ASN A 175 -24.23 -6.30 22.42
CA ASN A 175 -22.88 -6.79 22.13
C ASN A 175 -22.08 -5.78 21.30
N ARG A 176 -22.69 -5.15 20.29
CA ARG A 176 -22.05 -4.08 19.52
C ARG A 176 -21.67 -2.90 20.42
N VAL A 177 -22.58 -2.47 21.30
CA VAL A 177 -22.31 -1.36 22.23
C VAL A 177 -21.18 -1.71 23.19
N PHE A 178 -21.11 -2.94 23.68
CA PHE A 178 -20.03 -3.41 24.55
C PHE A 178 -18.66 -3.29 23.87
N TRP A 179 -18.50 -3.80 22.66
CA TRP A 179 -17.23 -3.74 21.95
C TRP A 179 -16.84 -2.31 21.52
N ASP A 180 -17.81 -1.51 21.07
CA ASP A 180 -17.58 -0.14 20.60
C ASP A 180 -17.27 0.81 21.76
N ASN A 181 -18.18 0.90 22.75
CA ASN A 181 -18.13 1.92 23.79
C ASN A 181 -17.39 1.47 25.06
N THR A 182 -17.52 0.21 25.46
CA THR A 182 -17.00 -0.26 26.75
C THR A 182 -15.56 -0.75 26.65
N VAL A 183 -15.21 -1.46 25.58
CA VAL A 183 -13.87 -2.00 25.39
C VAL A 183 -13.04 -1.09 24.48
N GLY A 184 -13.44 -0.94 23.21
CA GLY A 184 -12.65 -0.24 22.19
C GLY A 184 -12.36 1.21 22.56
N ARG A 185 -13.41 1.99 22.83
CA ARG A 185 -13.28 3.41 23.18
C ARG A 185 -12.53 3.66 24.49
N ASN A 186 -12.79 2.88 25.54
CA ASN A 186 -12.12 3.06 26.83
C ASN A 186 -10.64 2.67 26.76
N ALA A 187 -10.30 1.59 26.04
CA ALA A 187 -8.91 1.21 25.81
C ALA A 187 -8.16 2.28 25.01
N LEU A 188 -8.80 2.89 24.01
CA LEU A 188 -8.25 4.02 23.26
C LEU A 188 -8.00 5.24 24.17
N TYR A 189 -8.97 5.62 25.02
CA TYR A 189 -8.79 6.75 25.94
C TYR A 189 -7.70 6.49 26.98
N LEU A 190 -7.61 5.28 27.51
CA LEU A 190 -6.54 4.88 28.41
C LEU A 190 -5.17 5.05 27.72
N LEU A 191 -5.04 4.57 26.50
CA LEU A 191 -3.81 4.66 25.72
C LEU A 191 -3.44 6.11 25.40
N LEU A 192 -4.42 6.94 25.00
CA LEU A 192 -4.20 8.37 24.76
C LEU A 192 -3.80 9.11 26.04
N ALA A 193 -4.39 8.76 27.19
CA ALA A 193 -4.00 9.31 28.48
C ALA A 193 -2.55 8.95 28.85
N MET A 194 -2.15 7.68 28.65
CA MET A 194 -0.76 7.24 28.86
C MET A 194 0.22 8.01 27.94
N MET A 195 -0.14 8.21 26.67
CA MET A 195 0.68 8.98 25.73
C MET A 195 0.77 10.47 26.14
N ALA A 196 -0.32 11.07 26.60
CA ALA A 196 -0.34 12.45 27.06
C ALA A 196 0.53 12.66 28.32
N ILE A 197 0.46 11.73 29.28
CA ILE A 197 1.35 11.71 30.45
C ILE A 197 2.81 11.65 29.99
N ASP A 198 3.12 10.77 29.05
CA ASP A 198 4.48 10.61 28.56
C ASP A 198 4.97 11.81 27.74
N ALA A 199 4.08 12.50 27.02
CA ALA A 199 4.39 13.75 26.33
C ALA A 199 4.91 14.83 27.30
N LEU A 200 4.32 14.90 28.50
CA LEU A 200 4.72 15.84 29.55
C LEU A 200 6.02 15.40 30.25
N LEU A 201 6.20 14.10 30.46
CA LEU A 201 7.38 13.55 31.14
C LEU A 201 8.62 13.48 30.24
N LEU A 202 8.45 13.51 28.92
CA LEU A 202 9.50 13.25 27.95
C LEU A 202 10.79 14.08 28.16
N PRO A 203 10.75 15.42 28.39
CA PRO A 203 11.96 16.21 28.58
C PRO A 203 12.77 15.76 29.81
N MET A 204 12.09 15.38 30.90
CA MET A 204 12.72 14.87 32.11
C MET A 204 13.35 13.50 31.86
N LEU A 205 12.64 12.62 31.16
CA LEU A 205 13.12 11.27 30.85
C LEU A 205 14.37 11.32 29.96
N VAL A 206 14.40 12.20 28.96
CA VAL A 206 15.57 12.40 28.09
C VAL A 206 16.77 12.92 28.87
N ARG A 207 16.57 13.91 29.76
CA ARG A 207 17.65 14.40 30.64
C ARG A 207 18.23 13.30 31.51
N ARG A 208 17.36 12.48 32.11
CA ARG A 208 17.76 11.34 32.96
C ARG A 208 18.49 10.26 32.16
N ALA A 209 18.01 9.94 30.96
CA ALA A 209 18.65 8.98 30.07
C ALA A 209 20.04 9.46 29.64
N ASN A 210 20.18 10.75 29.32
CA ASN A 210 21.47 11.34 28.97
C ASN A 210 22.46 11.37 30.15
N ALA A 211 21.98 11.62 31.37
CA ALA A 211 22.83 11.58 32.56
C ALA A 211 23.35 10.16 32.88
N ASN A 212 22.62 9.13 32.46
CA ASN A 212 22.96 7.73 32.65
C ASN A 212 23.71 7.11 31.44
N LEU A 213 24.04 7.90 30.41
CA LEU A 213 24.84 7.41 29.30
C LEU A 213 26.24 7.05 29.83
N PRO A 214 26.70 5.80 29.64
CA PRO A 214 28.07 5.47 29.95
C PRO A 214 28.98 6.36 29.09
N VAL A 215 30.02 6.92 29.70
CA VAL A 215 31.11 7.55 28.95
C VAL A 215 31.69 6.44 28.07
N GLU A 216 31.57 6.57 26.75
CA GLU A 216 32.15 5.63 25.79
C GLU A 216 33.68 5.71 25.92
N VAL A 217 34.24 4.89 26.80
CA VAL A 217 35.67 4.56 26.81
C VAL A 217 35.81 3.42 25.81
N GLU A 218 36.51 3.66 24.70
CA GLU A 218 36.78 2.64 23.70
C GLU A 218 37.40 1.41 24.39
N THR A 219 36.65 0.31 24.44
CA THR A 219 37.12 -0.89 25.13
C THR A 219 38.30 -1.47 24.36
N GLU A 220 39.25 -2.14 25.02
CA GLU A 220 40.36 -2.81 24.32
C GLU A 220 39.86 -3.80 23.25
N ASN A 221 38.69 -4.42 23.47
CA ASN A 221 38.01 -5.25 22.48
C ASN A 221 37.46 -4.46 21.29
N ASP A 222 36.91 -3.25 21.50
CA ASP A 222 36.42 -2.40 20.41
C ASP A 222 37.58 -1.96 19.51
N ARG A 223 38.73 -1.63 20.12
CA ARG A 223 39.96 -1.31 19.40
C ARG A 223 40.47 -2.51 18.60
N LYS A 224 40.53 -3.70 19.22
CA LYS A 224 40.92 -4.95 18.54
C LYS A 224 39.98 -5.34 17.41
N LEU A 225 38.67 -5.17 17.59
CA LEU A 225 37.66 -5.45 16.56
C LEU A 225 37.81 -4.50 15.36
N ARG A 226 38.05 -3.22 15.62
CA ARG A 226 38.33 -2.21 14.59
C ARG A 226 39.64 -2.48 13.86
N GLU A 227 40.72 -2.79 14.59
CA GLU A 227 42.02 -3.18 14.01
C GLU A 227 41.91 -4.47 13.17
N ALA A 228 41.04 -5.40 13.57
CA ALA A 228 40.74 -6.63 12.82
C ALA A 228 39.76 -6.43 11.66
N GLY A 229 39.22 -5.21 11.46
CA GLY A 229 38.21 -4.92 10.44
C GLY A 229 36.85 -5.61 10.66
N ILE A 230 36.62 -6.20 11.84
CA ILE A 230 35.38 -6.91 12.16
C ILE A 230 34.37 -5.89 12.68
N GLY A 231 33.32 -5.64 11.89
CA GLY A 231 32.23 -4.73 12.25
C GLY A 231 32.38 -3.29 11.74
N VAL A 232 33.47 -2.96 11.03
CA VAL A 232 33.56 -1.74 10.23
C VAL A 232 32.90 -2.05 8.88
N MET A 233 31.73 -1.46 8.60
CA MET A 233 31.27 -1.37 7.20
C MET A 233 32.33 -0.58 6.44
N GLU A 234 33.17 -1.26 5.66
CA GLU A 234 34.01 -0.58 4.69
C GLU A 234 33.10 0.22 3.75
N GLU A 235 33.46 1.48 3.48
CA GLU A 235 32.67 2.30 2.58
C GLU A 235 32.70 1.68 1.17
N ASP A 236 31.51 1.49 0.60
CA ASP A 236 31.34 0.98 -0.77
C ASP A 236 32.00 1.90 -1.83
N SER A 237 32.40 3.12 -1.42
CA SER A 237 33.24 4.04 -2.19
C SER A 237 34.54 3.40 -2.69
N ARG A 238 35.08 2.39 -2.00
CA ARG A 238 36.30 1.68 -2.41
C ARG A 238 36.18 0.95 -3.76
N PHE A 239 34.97 0.54 -4.13
CA PHE A 239 34.73 -0.16 -5.40
C PHE A 239 34.76 0.81 -6.59
N ALA A 240 34.56 2.11 -6.34
CA ALA A 240 34.43 3.14 -7.36
C ALA A 240 35.79 3.67 -7.87
N LYS A 241 36.38 2.96 -8.83
CA LYS A 241 37.67 3.33 -9.43
C LYS A 241 37.53 4.33 -10.59
N ASN A 242 36.49 4.19 -11.42
CA ASN A 242 36.26 5.06 -12.59
C ASN A 242 34.90 5.78 -12.52
N TRP A 243 34.59 6.59 -13.55
CA TRP A 243 33.36 7.38 -13.59
C TRP A 243 32.09 6.51 -13.70
N ILE A 244 32.17 5.36 -14.39
CA ILE A 244 31.05 4.40 -14.52
C ILE A 244 30.71 3.82 -13.15
N ASP A 245 31.74 3.41 -12.39
CA ASP A 245 31.54 2.87 -11.06
C ASP A 245 30.94 3.92 -10.11
N ARG A 246 31.38 5.19 -10.22
CA ARG A 246 30.81 6.29 -9.42
C ARG A 246 29.35 6.55 -9.77
N LEU A 247 28.99 6.46 -11.06
CA LEU A 247 27.60 6.57 -11.50
C LEU A 247 26.75 5.42 -10.94
N CYS A 248 27.23 4.18 -11.01
CA CYS A 248 26.50 3.02 -10.50
C CYS A 248 26.40 3.04 -8.97
N LEU A 249 27.46 3.47 -8.27
CA LEU A 249 27.46 3.68 -6.83
C LEU A 249 26.40 4.73 -6.44
N PHE A 250 26.40 5.88 -7.12
CA PHE A 250 25.41 6.94 -6.90
C PHE A 250 23.98 6.44 -7.17
N ALA A 251 23.76 5.75 -8.29
CA ALA A 251 22.45 5.24 -8.66
C ALA A 251 21.91 4.22 -7.64
N GLY A 252 22.77 3.32 -7.16
CA GLY A 252 22.41 2.36 -6.12
C GLY A 252 22.14 3.03 -4.77
N GLU A 253 23.00 3.97 -4.34
CA GLU A 253 22.80 4.73 -3.10
C GLU A 253 21.50 5.54 -3.16
N PHE A 254 21.24 6.24 -4.27
CA PHE A 254 20.00 6.97 -4.51
C PHE A 254 18.78 6.07 -4.37
N THR A 255 18.79 4.93 -5.06
CA THR A 255 17.64 4.03 -5.10
C THR A 255 17.44 3.28 -3.78
N ALA A 256 18.50 3.07 -2.98
CA ALA A 256 18.40 2.43 -1.67
C ALA A 256 17.44 3.18 -0.72
N TYR A 257 17.36 4.51 -0.83
CA TYR A 257 16.44 5.31 -0.01
C TYR A 257 14.97 5.11 -0.35
N TRP A 258 14.61 4.53 -1.51
CA TRP A 258 13.22 4.15 -1.79
C TRP A 258 12.70 3.10 -0.80
N ALA A 259 13.55 2.22 -0.27
CA ALA A 259 13.15 1.28 0.77
C ALA A 259 12.63 1.98 2.04
N VAL A 260 13.13 3.18 2.35
CA VAL A 260 12.64 3.98 3.49
C VAL A 260 11.26 4.54 3.21
N ILE A 261 10.98 4.98 1.98
CA ILE A 261 9.63 5.38 1.54
C ILE A 261 8.65 4.22 1.76
N ALA A 262 9.07 2.98 1.42
CA ALA A 262 8.23 1.80 1.59
C ALA A 262 7.82 1.56 3.04
N VAL A 263 8.72 1.78 3.99
CA VAL A 263 8.40 1.66 5.41
C VAL A 263 7.25 2.63 5.76
N PHE A 264 7.37 3.91 5.41
CA PHE A 264 6.33 4.88 5.72
C PHE A 264 4.98 4.55 5.06
N VAL A 265 4.99 4.15 3.79
CA VAL A 265 3.76 3.82 3.05
C VAL A 265 3.10 2.56 3.60
N TYR A 266 3.85 1.51 3.92
CA TYR A 266 3.26 0.30 4.51
C TYR A 266 2.74 0.52 5.93
N TYR A 267 3.44 1.32 6.74
CA TYR A 267 2.92 1.71 8.06
C TYR A 267 1.61 2.49 7.91
N PHE A 268 1.55 3.44 6.97
CA PHE A 268 0.32 4.17 6.67
C PHE A 268 -0.81 3.23 6.21
N GLU A 269 -0.52 2.26 5.35
CA GLU A 269 -1.52 1.27 4.89
C GLU A 269 -2.02 0.38 6.04
N VAL A 270 -1.13 -0.13 6.88
CA VAL A 270 -1.49 -0.93 8.06
C VAL A 270 -2.39 -0.12 9.00
N ILE A 271 -2.04 1.13 9.28
CA ILE A 271 -2.87 2.01 10.12
C ILE A 271 -4.22 2.29 9.44
N SER A 272 -4.23 2.67 8.17
CA SER A 272 -5.47 2.98 7.43
C SER A 272 -6.41 1.77 7.38
N ARG A 273 -5.88 0.59 7.11
CA ARG A 273 -6.64 -0.66 7.02
C ARG A 273 -7.15 -1.14 8.37
N TYR A 274 -6.30 -1.24 9.39
CA TYR A 274 -6.64 -1.90 10.64
C TYR A 274 -7.15 -0.94 11.72
N VAL A 275 -6.76 0.33 11.71
CA VAL A 275 -7.24 1.32 12.68
C VAL A 275 -8.48 2.02 12.15
N PHE A 276 -8.45 2.48 10.89
CA PHE A 276 -9.55 3.25 10.31
C PHE A 276 -10.55 2.41 9.50
N GLY A 277 -10.25 1.13 9.25
CA GLY A 277 -11.11 0.27 8.43
C GLY A 277 -11.22 0.74 6.98
N SER A 278 -10.21 1.45 6.48
CA SER A 278 -10.20 2.15 5.19
C SER A 278 -8.92 1.77 4.41
N PRO A 279 -8.89 0.60 3.76
CA PRO A 279 -7.76 0.19 2.92
C PRO A 279 -7.52 1.19 1.79
N THR A 280 -6.26 1.46 1.43
CA THR A 280 -5.98 2.36 0.30
C THR A 280 -5.85 1.58 -1.00
N ASN A 281 -6.29 2.20 -2.10
CA ASN A 281 -6.20 1.64 -3.44
C ASN A 281 -4.82 1.82 -4.10
N TRP A 282 -4.00 2.76 -3.61
CA TRP A 282 -2.74 3.15 -4.24
C TRP A 282 -1.49 2.58 -3.55
N ALA A 283 -1.51 2.33 -2.24
CA ALA A 283 -0.28 2.04 -1.49
C ALA A 283 0.41 0.75 -1.95
N HIS A 284 -0.35 -0.32 -2.17
CA HIS A 284 0.22 -1.58 -2.61
C HIS A 284 0.88 -1.47 -4.00
N GLU A 285 0.18 -0.82 -4.95
CA GLU A 285 0.66 -0.64 -6.32
C GLU A 285 1.87 0.27 -6.39
N ALA A 286 1.84 1.40 -5.68
CA ALA A 286 2.97 2.32 -5.58
C ALA A 286 4.24 1.59 -5.14
N MET A 287 4.14 0.71 -4.13
CA MET A 287 5.28 -0.03 -3.63
C MET A 287 5.74 -1.12 -4.59
N TYR A 288 4.81 -1.84 -5.21
CA TYR A 288 5.13 -2.85 -6.21
C TYR A 288 5.93 -2.25 -7.38
N LEU A 289 5.48 -1.13 -7.93
CA LEU A 289 6.14 -0.45 -9.04
C LEU A 289 7.49 0.14 -8.62
N MET A 290 7.56 0.78 -7.44
CA MET A 290 8.80 1.32 -6.90
C MET A 290 9.86 0.23 -6.70
N PHE A 291 9.51 -0.92 -6.12
CA PHE A 291 10.45 -2.03 -5.94
C PHE A 291 10.88 -2.67 -7.25
N GLY A 292 9.99 -2.75 -8.24
CA GLY A 292 10.35 -3.21 -9.59
C GLY A 292 11.42 -2.32 -10.24
N MET A 293 11.24 -1.00 -10.16
CA MET A 293 12.25 -0.03 -10.60
C MET A 293 13.54 -0.15 -9.78
N GLN A 294 13.42 -0.32 -8.45
CA GLN A 294 14.56 -0.43 -7.55
C GLN A 294 15.45 -1.62 -7.90
N TYR A 295 14.83 -2.77 -8.15
CA TYR A 295 15.53 -4.00 -8.50
C TYR A 295 16.41 -3.84 -9.75
N LEU A 296 15.89 -3.17 -10.78
CA LEU A 296 16.61 -2.99 -12.05
C LEU A 296 17.82 -2.06 -11.91
N ILE A 297 17.70 -0.97 -11.15
CA ILE A 297 18.84 -0.07 -10.89
C ILE A 297 19.87 -0.77 -9.98
N ALA A 298 19.39 -1.47 -8.94
CA ALA A 298 20.23 -2.16 -7.96
C ALA A 298 21.09 -3.27 -8.59
N GLY A 299 20.69 -3.85 -9.73
CA GLY A 299 21.51 -4.84 -10.45
C GLY A 299 22.92 -4.34 -10.79
N SER A 300 23.03 -3.09 -11.26
CA SER A 300 24.34 -2.47 -11.56
C SER A 300 25.19 -2.27 -10.29
N TYR A 301 24.55 -1.85 -9.19
CA TYR A 301 25.20 -1.69 -7.89
C TYR A 301 25.69 -3.01 -7.31
N ALA A 302 24.86 -4.06 -7.35
CA ALA A 302 25.21 -5.40 -6.92
C ALA A 302 26.35 -6.00 -7.75
N MET A 303 26.48 -5.58 -9.02
CA MET A 303 27.61 -5.99 -9.87
C MET A 303 28.90 -5.27 -9.48
N LEU A 304 28.83 -3.98 -9.15
CA LEU A 304 29.96 -3.19 -8.68
C LEU A 304 30.53 -3.72 -7.34
N THR A 305 29.64 -4.10 -6.42
CA THR A 305 29.97 -4.55 -5.06
C THR A 305 30.11 -6.07 -4.92
N GLU A 306 30.03 -6.80 -6.05
CA GLU A 306 30.12 -8.26 -6.13
C GLU A 306 29.11 -9.02 -5.23
N GLN A 307 27.93 -8.45 -5.00
CA GLN A 307 26.88 -9.01 -4.13
C GLN A 307 25.93 -10.00 -4.82
N HIS A 308 26.20 -10.34 -6.09
CA HIS A 308 25.41 -11.36 -6.78
C HIS A 308 25.62 -12.72 -6.11
N VAL A 309 24.54 -13.47 -5.92
CA VAL A 309 24.62 -14.86 -5.44
C VAL A 309 25.42 -15.68 -6.46
N ARG A 310 26.57 -16.19 -6.03
CA ARG A 310 27.54 -16.91 -6.85
C ARG A 310 27.96 -18.20 -6.15
N VAL A 311 28.13 -19.28 -6.92
CA VAL A 311 28.62 -20.56 -6.40
C VAL A 311 30.13 -20.63 -6.65
N ASP A 312 30.93 -20.39 -5.62
CA ASP A 312 32.37 -20.16 -5.77
C ASP A 312 33.28 -21.37 -5.52
N ILE A 313 32.75 -22.59 -5.45
CA ILE A 313 33.52 -23.79 -5.07
C ILE A 313 34.79 -23.97 -5.91
N PHE A 314 34.70 -23.78 -7.23
CA PHE A 314 35.83 -23.91 -8.15
C PHE A 314 36.51 -22.58 -8.49
N TYR A 315 35.85 -21.46 -8.23
CA TYR A 315 36.38 -20.12 -8.53
C TYR A 315 37.25 -19.58 -7.38
N ALA A 316 36.83 -19.75 -6.13
CA ALA A 316 37.50 -19.23 -4.95
C ALA A 316 39.01 -19.57 -4.86
N PRO A 317 39.45 -20.83 -5.09
CA PRO A 317 40.87 -21.19 -4.95
C PRO A 317 41.74 -20.73 -6.14
N LEU A 318 41.16 -20.17 -7.21
CA LEU A 318 41.92 -19.78 -8.38
C LEU A 318 42.80 -18.53 -8.11
N PRO A 319 44.03 -18.49 -8.65
CA PRO A 319 44.85 -17.27 -8.63
C PRO A 319 44.19 -16.15 -9.44
N LYS A 320 44.45 -14.89 -9.07
CA LYS A 320 43.81 -13.68 -9.65
C LYS A 320 43.78 -13.66 -11.19
N LYS A 321 44.89 -14.05 -11.85
CA LYS A 321 44.96 -14.13 -13.32
C LYS A 321 43.97 -15.14 -13.91
N LYS A 322 43.81 -16.31 -13.28
CA LYS A 322 42.87 -17.34 -13.75
C LYS A 322 41.43 -16.92 -13.50
N LYS A 323 41.15 -16.27 -12.36
CA LYS A 323 39.85 -15.66 -12.07
C LYS A 323 39.45 -14.66 -13.17
N ALA A 324 40.33 -13.73 -13.49
CA ALA A 324 40.10 -12.75 -14.55
C ALA A 324 39.79 -13.40 -15.92
N TRP A 325 40.50 -14.47 -16.30
CA TRP A 325 40.18 -15.21 -17.52
C TRP A 325 38.80 -15.88 -17.49
N VAL A 326 38.41 -16.46 -16.35
CA VAL A 326 37.08 -17.05 -16.15
C VAL A 326 36.01 -15.95 -16.21
N ASP A 327 36.25 -14.79 -15.59
CA ASP A 327 35.32 -13.66 -15.61
C ASP A 327 35.17 -13.08 -17.02
N ILE A 328 36.25 -12.97 -17.80
CA ILE A 328 36.19 -12.58 -19.22
C ILE A 328 35.36 -13.58 -20.03
N ALA A 329 35.59 -14.88 -19.85
CA ALA A 329 34.84 -15.91 -20.58
C ALA A 329 33.34 -15.91 -20.21
N THR A 330 33.03 -15.79 -18.93
CA THR A 330 31.63 -15.76 -18.44
C THR A 330 30.93 -14.44 -18.75
N SER A 331 31.68 -13.34 -18.95
CA SER A 331 31.12 -12.04 -19.32
C SER A 331 30.33 -12.08 -20.63
N ILE A 332 30.63 -13.00 -21.55
CA ILE A 332 29.89 -13.18 -22.80
C ILE A 332 28.42 -13.48 -22.52
N PHE A 333 28.13 -14.42 -21.61
CA PHE A 333 26.75 -14.77 -21.23
C PHE A 333 26.07 -13.61 -20.50
N PHE A 334 26.82 -12.90 -19.65
CA PHE A 334 26.34 -11.69 -19.00
C PHE A 334 25.93 -10.62 -20.03
N PHE A 335 26.74 -10.37 -21.07
CA PHE A 335 26.41 -9.36 -22.08
C PHE A 335 25.23 -9.77 -22.96
N ILE A 336 25.09 -11.06 -23.30
CA ILE A 336 23.89 -11.55 -23.99
C ILE A 336 22.64 -11.21 -23.16
N PHE A 337 22.64 -11.53 -21.86
CA PHE A 337 21.56 -11.17 -20.96
C PHE A 337 21.35 -9.64 -20.85
N ALA A 338 22.42 -8.87 -20.62
CA ALA A 338 22.31 -7.43 -20.42
C ALA A 338 21.83 -6.69 -21.67
N PHE A 339 22.29 -7.09 -22.87
CA PHE A 339 21.83 -6.51 -24.13
C PHE A 339 20.40 -6.92 -24.48
N THR A 340 20.01 -8.18 -24.22
CA THR A 340 18.61 -8.60 -24.41
C THR A 340 17.66 -7.89 -23.45
N LEU A 341 18.07 -7.69 -22.19
CA LEU A 341 17.33 -6.90 -21.22
C LEU A 341 17.20 -5.44 -21.68
N LEU A 342 18.28 -4.84 -22.20
CA LEU A 342 18.27 -3.46 -22.71
C LEU A 342 17.36 -3.33 -23.94
N ALA A 343 17.46 -4.25 -24.90
CA ALA A 343 16.65 -4.24 -26.11
C ALA A 343 15.16 -4.43 -25.81
N THR A 344 14.80 -5.38 -24.95
CA THR A 344 13.40 -5.62 -24.56
C THR A 344 12.84 -4.46 -23.73
N SER A 345 13.62 -3.92 -22.80
CA SER A 345 13.23 -2.74 -22.03
C SER A 345 13.00 -1.52 -22.92
N TRP A 346 13.84 -1.34 -23.95
CA TRP A 346 13.69 -0.25 -24.93
C TRP A 346 12.39 -0.37 -25.72
N ILE A 347 12.09 -1.58 -26.24
CA ILE A 347 10.83 -1.85 -26.95
C ILE A 347 9.63 -1.52 -26.05
N PHE A 348 9.63 -2.02 -24.82
CA PHE A 348 8.54 -1.76 -23.87
C PHE A 348 8.40 -0.27 -23.52
N ALA A 349 9.49 0.47 -23.36
CA ALA A 349 9.44 1.91 -23.10
C ALA A 349 8.86 2.69 -24.29
N MET A 350 9.19 2.28 -25.51
CA MET A 350 8.68 2.89 -26.74
C MET A 350 7.21 2.56 -26.99
N ASP A 351 6.77 1.35 -26.69
CA ASP A 351 5.36 0.96 -26.75
C ASP A 351 4.52 1.70 -25.70
N ALA A 352 5.09 1.94 -24.52
CA ALA A 352 4.39 2.63 -23.44
C ALA A 352 4.07 4.09 -23.76
N ILE A 353 4.84 4.75 -24.61
CA ILE A 353 4.54 6.12 -25.06
C ILE A 353 3.66 6.13 -26.32
N ALA A 354 3.36 4.95 -26.88
CA ALA A 354 2.66 4.77 -28.15
C ALA A 354 1.15 4.53 -28.03
N VAL A 355 0.52 5.06 -26.98
CA VAL A 355 -0.88 4.74 -26.71
C VAL A 355 -1.78 5.40 -27.76
N PRO A 356 -2.72 4.68 -28.41
CA PRO A 356 -3.61 5.23 -29.43
C PRO A 356 -4.48 6.40 -28.96
N SER A 357 -4.74 6.50 -27.66
CA SER A 357 -5.44 7.62 -27.02
C SER A 357 -4.51 8.78 -26.59
N GLY A 358 -3.26 8.79 -27.06
CA GLY A 358 -2.17 9.64 -26.56
C GLY A 358 -1.29 10.26 -27.63
N ASN A 359 -0.28 11.04 -27.21
CA ASN A 359 0.69 11.71 -28.09
C ASN A 359 1.58 10.68 -28.82
N GLY A 360 1.05 10.06 -29.88
CA GLY A 360 1.72 9.02 -30.64
C GLY A 360 2.87 9.51 -31.53
N LEU A 361 3.05 10.82 -31.71
CA LEU A 361 3.99 11.36 -32.71
C LEU A 361 5.45 10.95 -32.44
N ILE A 362 5.91 11.07 -31.19
CA ILE A 362 7.28 10.69 -30.80
C ILE A 362 7.47 9.18 -30.95
N SER A 363 6.45 8.39 -30.62
CA SER A 363 6.51 6.93 -30.75
C SER A 363 6.53 6.47 -32.20
N GLN A 364 5.67 7.02 -33.05
CA GLN A 364 5.64 6.75 -34.49
C GLN A 364 7.01 7.03 -35.12
N TRP A 365 7.65 8.13 -34.73
CA TRP A 365 9.02 8.43 -35.17
C TRP A 365 10.05 7.44 -34.64
N ALA A 366 9.99 7.11 -33.35
CA ALA A 366 10.93 6.18 -32.72
C ALA A 366 10.81 4.74 -33.28
N ARG A 367 9.62 4.34 -33.75
CA ARG A 367 9.38 3.06 -34.43
C ARG A 367 9.65 3.10 -35.94
N GLY A 368 9.99 4.27 -36.50
CA GLY A 368 10.26 4.45 -37.92
C GLY A 368 9.01 4.46 -38.81
N GLU A 369 7.83 4.68 -38.24
CA GLU A 369 6.56 4.82 -38.96
C GLU A 369 6.46 6.17 -39.68
N ILE A 370 7.09 7.21 -39.13
CA ILE A 370 7.18 8.55 -39.74
C ILE A 370 8.63 9.06 -39.81
N PRO A 371 9.00 9.80 -40.87
CA PRO A 371 10.32 10.42 -40.99
C PRO A 371 10.50 11.60 -40.01
N THR A 372 11.75 11.88 -39.63
CA THR A 372 12.11 12.96 -38.69
C THR A 372 11.54 14.32 -39.08
N GLY A 373 11.46 14.62 -40.38
CA GLY A 373 10.89 15.89 -40.87
C GLY A 373 9.40 16.03 -40.58
N GLU A 374 8.64 14.94 -40.68
CA GLU A 374 7.20 14.92 -40.37
C GLU A 374 6.95 14.98 -38.86
N MET A 375 7.79 14.31 -38.07
CA MET A 375 7.78 14.43 -36.61
C MET A 375 8.04 15.88 -36.16
N LEU A 376 9.07 16.55 -36.72
CA LEU A 376 9.37 17.93 -36.36
C LEU A 376 8.28 18.91 -36.82
N ALA A 377 7.69 18.69 -38.00
CA ALA A 377 6.62 19.54 -38.53
C ALA A 377 5.33 19.44 -37.72
N ASN A 378 5.02 18.25 -37.19
CA ASN A 378 3.83 18.00 -36.39
C ASN A 378 4.08 18.16 -34.88
N TRP A 379 5.31 18.47 -34.47
CA TRP A 379 5.63 18.74 -33.07
C TRP A 379 5.06 20.10 -32.66
N ASN A 380 4.07 20.07 -31.77
CA ASN A 380 3.41 21.27 -31.29
C ASN A 380 3.12 21.22 -29.79
N MET A 381 2.77 22.37 -29.21
CA MET A 381 2.43 22.47 -27.79
C MET A 381 1.13 21.75 -27.44
N ALA A 382 0.21 21.57 -28.41
CA ALA A 382 -1.08 20.94 -28.19
C ALA A 382 -0.92 19.50 -27.66
N GLN A 383 0.16 18.82 -28.05
CA GLN A 383 0.54 17.52 -27.49
C GLN A 383 0.64 17.50 -25.96
N TRP A 384 1.08 18.60 -25.33
CA TRP A 384 1.31 18.71 -23.89
C TRP A 384 0.15 19.39 -23.16
N THR A 385 -0.65 20.20 -23.87
CA THR A 385 -1.68 21.07 -23.27
C THR A 385 -3.11 20.61 -23.55
N ASP A 386 -3.34 19.75 -24.55
CA ASP A 386 -4.67 19.24 -24.87
C ASP A 386 -5.08 18.17 -23.85
N SER A 387 -6.21 18.42 -23.17
CA SER A 387 -6.78 17.50 -22.18
C SER A 387 -7.21 16.15 -22.78
N ASN A 388 -7.40 16.07 -24.10
CA ASN A 388 -7.76 14.84 -24.80
C ASN A 388 -6.55 13.95 -25.13
N ILE A 389 -5.33 14.47 -25.02
CA ILE A 389 -4.10 13.74 -25.33
C ILE A 389 -3.56 13.12 -24.03
N ARG A 390 -3.71 11.79 -23.88
CA ARG A 390 -3.20 11.06 -22.72
C ARG A 390 -1.73 10.72 -22.89
N TRP A 391 -0.91 11.03 -21.90
CA TRP A 391 0.54 10.77 -21.96
C TRP A 391 0.87 9.37 -21.49
N GLY A 392 1.11 8.49 -22.46
CA GLY A 392 1.63 7.14 -22.24
C GLY A 392 0.68 6.17 -21.53
N GLU A 393 1.18 4.96 -21.31
CA GLU A 393 0.45 3.85 -20.72
C GLU A 393 0.18 4.07 -19.23
N ILE A 394 -1.02 3.70 -18.79
CA ILE A 394 -1.47 3.73 -17.40
C ILE A 394 -1.84 2.31 -16.95
N SER A 395 -1.84 2.05 -15.64
CA SER A 395 -2.33 0.79 -15.12
C SER A 395 -3.85 0.66 -15.31
N PHE A 396 -4.34 -0.58 -15.41
CA PHE A 396 -5.77 -0.90 -15.51
C PHE A 396 -6.48 -0.93 -14.15
N ASN A 397 -5.80 -0.48 -13.10
CA ASN A 397 -6.24 -0.64 -11.72
C ASN A 397 -6.86 0.66 -11.20
N GLU A 398 -7.49 0.62 -10.03
CA GLU A 398 -8.23 1.75 -9.46
C GLU A 398 -7.39 3.03 -9.24
N TRP A 399 -6.06 2.92 -9.14
CA TRP A 399 -5.17 4.08 -9.00
C TRP A 399 -4.68 4.66 -10.34
N GLU A 400 -4.84 3.95 -11.46
CA GLU A 400 -4.51 4.40 -12.83
C GLU A 400 -3.12 5.05 -12.97
N VAL A 401 -2.10 4.47 -12.33
CA VAL A 401 -0.76 5.08 -12.30
C VAL A 401 -0.08 5.03 -13.67
N PRO A 402 0.60 6.12 -14.10
CA PRO A 402 1.38 6.12 -15.34
C PRO A 402 2.53 5.10 -15.29
N LEU A 403 2.49 4.11 -16.18
CA LEU A 403 3.50 3.04 -16.29
C LEU A 403 4.68 3.42 -17.18
N TRP A 404 4.47 4.35 -18.12
CA TRP A 404 5.51 4.74 -19.07
C TRP A 404 6.82 5.22 -18.40
N PRO A 405 6.84 6.01 -17.30
CA PRO A 405 8.09 6.42 -16.67
C PRO A 405 8.82 5.25 -16.03
N MET A 406 8.08 4.29 -15.45
CA MET A 406 8.67 3.05 -14.93
C MET A 406 9.38 2.27 -16.03
N LYS A 407 8.76 2.14 -17.20
CA LYS A 407 9.35 1.41 -18.32
C LYS A 407 10.64 2.08 -18.82
N TRP A 408 10.72 3.41 -18.76
CA TRP A 408 11.97 4.14 -18.97
C TRP A 408 13.04 3.88 -17.90
N VAL A 409 12.64 3.74 -16.63
CA VAL A 409 13.58 3.33 -15.57
C VAL A 409 14.15 1.93 -15.84
N MET A 410 13.39 1.03 -16.47
CA MET A 410 13.93 -0.28 -16.89
C MET A 410 15.06 -0.12 -17.90
N VAL A 411 14.91 0.77 -18.88
CA VAL A 411 15.96 1.10 -19.84
C VAL A 411 17.19 1.67 -19.13
N ILE A 412 17.00 2.58 -18.18
CA ILE A 412 18.10 3.17 -17.40
C ILE A 412 18.83 2.09 -16.60
N GLY A 413 18.10 1.22 -15.89
CA GLY A 413 18.69 0.12 -15.12
C GLY A 413 19.46 -0.87 -15.99
N ALA A 414 18.91 -1.26 -17.14
CA ALA A 414 19.57 -2.13 -18.11
C ALA A 414 20.83 -1.48 -18.69
N LEU A 415 20.78 -0.18 -19.01
CA LEU A 415 21.92 0.58 -19.50
C LEU A 415 23.02 0.68 -18.45
N LEU A 416 22.68 0.97 -17.19
CA LEU A 416 23.63 0.98 -16.08
C LEU A 416 24.28 -0.39 -15.89
N LEU A 417 23.52 -1.47 -16.01
CA LEU A 417 24.04 -2.84 -15.92
C LEU A 417 25.03 -3.15 -17.05
N VAL A 418 24.72 -2.77 -18.29
CA VAL A 418 25.65 -2.90 -19.43
C VAL A 418 26.92 -2.08 -19.18
N LEU A 419 26.79 -0.81 -18.78
CA LEU A 419 27.93 0.05 -18.50
C LEU A 419 28.81 -0.54 -17.38
N GLN A 420 28.21 -1.01 -16.30
CA GLN A 420 28.95 -1.64 -15.21
C GLN A 420 29.64 -2.93 -15.66
N GLY A 421 29.00 -3.71 -16.53
CA GLY A 421 29.61 -4.87 -17.18
C GLY A 421 30.83 -4.52 -18.01
N VAL A 422 30.78 -3.42 -18.77
CA VAL A 422 31.93 -2.91 -19.53
C VAL A 422 33.05 -2.46 -18.58
N SER A 423 32.72 -1.75 -17.49
CA SER A 423 33.68 -1.37 -16.45
C SER A 423 34.39 -2.58 -15.86
N LYS A 424 33.63 -3.63 -15.52
CA LYS A 424 34.17 -4.88 -14.96
C LYS A 424 35.04 -5.63 -15.98
N LEU A 425 34.55 -5.83 -17.20
CA LEU A 425 35.30 -6.50 -18.27
C LEU A 425 36.65 -5.81 -18.54
N MET A 426 36.69 -4.47 -18.59
CA MET A 426 37.94 -3.74 -18.76
C MET A 426 38.94 -4.00 -17.63
N LYS A 427 38.47 -4.07 -16.39
CA LYS A 427 39.32 -4.39 -15.22
C LYS A 427 39.83 -5.82 -15.28
N ASP A 428 38.98 -6.77 -15.64
CA ASP A 428 39.37 -8.18 -15.77
C ASP A 428 40.41 -8.37 -16.89
N ILE A 429 40.24 -7.69 -18.04
CA ILE A 429 41.24 -7.67 -19.13
C ILE A 429 42.57 -7.10 -18.62
N GLN A 430 42.55 -6.00 -17.87
CA GLN A 430 43.76 -5.42 -17.29
C GLN A 430 44.47 -6.39 -16.34
N ILE A 431 43.72 -7.07 -15.46
CA ILE A 431 44.26 -8.06 -14.52
C ILE A 431 44.82 -9.28 -15.26
N ALA A 432 44.13 -9.77 -16.29
CA ALA A 432 44.57 -10.90 -17.09
C ALA A 432 45.87 -10.61 -17.85
N MET A 433 46.00 -9.39 -18.41
CA MET A 433 47.17 -8.98 -19.19
C MET A 433 48.37 -8.56 -18.35
N ARG A 434 48.15 -7.78 -17.28
CA ARG A 434 49.25 -7.12 -16.52
C ARG A 434 49.58 -7.82 -15.21
N GLY A 435 48.66 -8.59 -14.63
CA GLY A 435 48.91 -9.36 -13.42
C GLY A 435 49.04 -8.56 -12.11
N GLU A 436 48.75 -7.26 -12.13
CA GLU A 436 48.85 -6.38 -10.96
C GLU A 436 47.51 -5.69 -10.62
N ALA A 437 47.51 -5.11 -9.40
CA ALA A 437 46.46 -4.95 -8.39
C ALA A 437 45.12 -4.24 -8.75
#